data_AF-A0A9D1FTA9-F1
#
_entry.id   AF-A0A9D1FTA9-F1
#
_cell.length_a   1.000
_cell.length_b   1.000
_cell.length_c   1.000
_cell.angle_alpha   90.00
_cell.angle_beta   90.00
_cell.angle_gamma   90.00
#
_symmetry.space_group_name_H-M   'P 1'
#
loop_
_entity.id
_entity.type
_entity.pdbx_description
1 polymer ?
#
loop_
_entity_poly.entity_id
_entity_poly.type
_entity_poly.pdbx_seq_one_letter_code
_entity_poly.pdbx_strand_id
1 'polypeptide(L)'
;SAVNHSTQQEILLDPQVQQAFDCLNEFMYESVYLNPRAKKEEKKVPGLIEILYRYLCQPDHLPEDMRLIAAEEGYERAACDYIAGMTDHFAVQLFSTIFIPRSWNMNYMV
;
A
#
# COMPACT_ATOMS: atom_id res chain seq x y z
N SER A 1 -4.81 19.20 26.11
CA SER A 1 -5.37 17.89 25.69
C SER A 1 -6.32 18.14 24.53
N ALA A 2 -6.29 17.29 23.49
CA ALA A 2 -7.15 17.42 22.30
C ALA A 2 -8.65 17.45 22.65
N VAL A 3 -9.05 16.70 23.69
CA VAL A 3 -10.45 16.55 24.09
C VAL A 3 -11.10 17.87 24.53
N ASN A 4 -10.33 18.82 25.10
CA ASN A 4 -10.90 20.06 25.64
C ASN A 4 -11.20 21.12 24.58
N HIS A 5 -10.59 21.01 23.40
CA HIS A 5 -10.75 21.97 22.30
C HIS A 5 -11.54 21.40 21.12
N SER A 6 -11.87 20.11 21.16
CA SER A 6 -12.63 19.43 20.10
C SER A 6 -14.12 19.79 20.16
N THR A 7 -14.75 19.88 18.99
CA THR A 7 -16.22 20.00 18.85
C THR A 7 -16.84 18.63 18.57
N GLN A 8 -18.16 18.56 18.41
CA GLN A 8 -18.84 17.31 18.00
C GLN A 8 -18.42 16.80 16.61
N GLN A 9 -17.80 17.66 15.78
CA GLN A 9 -17.45 17.33 14.38
C GLN A 9 -15.96 17.41 14.09
N GLU A 10 -15.17 18.10 14.93
CA GLU A 10 -13.75 18.32 14.69
C GLU A 10 -12.93 18.02 15.93
N ILE A 11 -11.85 17.25 15.74
CA ILE A 11 -10.84 17.04 16.78
C ILE A 11 -9.80 18.15 16.64
N LEU A 12 -9.70 19.00 17.64
CA LEU A 12 -8.76 20.13 17.65
C LEU A 12 -7.71 19.94 18.74
N LEU A 13 -6.45 20.15 18.36
CA LEU A 13 -5.36 20.25 19.32
C LEU A 13 -5.42 21.61 20.04
N ASP A 14 -4.90 21.64 21.25
CA ASP A 14 -4.60 22.90 21.92
C ASP A 14 -3.64 23.73 21.03
N PRO A 15 -3.81 25.06 20.90
CA PRO A 15 -3.00 25.87 19.99
C PRO A 15 -1.49 25.70 20.16
N GLN A 16 -0.99 25.54 21.38
CA GLN A 16 0.45 25.33 21.62
C GLN A 16 0.90 23.95 21.15
N VAL A 17 0.05 22.94 21.31
CA VAL A 17 0.32 21.57 20.86
C VAL A 17 0.23 21.48 19.33
N GLN A 18 -0.74 22.18 18.72
CA GLN A 18 -0.85 22.26 17.26
C GLN A 18 0.41 22.87 16.65
N GLN A 19 0.90 23.99 17.21
CA GLN A 19 2.12 24.63 16.73
C GLN A 19 3.35 23.70 16.83
N ALA A 20 3.47 22.96 17.93
CA ALA A 20 4.56 21.99 18.08
C ALA A 20 4.42 20.80 17.11
N PHE A 21 3.19 20.33 16.87
CA PHE A 21 2.90 19.28 15.91
C PHE A 21 3.21 19.72 14.48
N ASP A 22 2.83 20.94 14.10
CA ASP A 22 3.08 21.49 12.76
C ASP A 22 4.59 21.58 12.48
N CYS A 23 5.38 22.06 13.45
CA CYS A 23 6.84 22.09 13.35
C CYS A 23 7.44 20.68 13.20
N LEU A 24 6.96 19.71 13.97
CA LEU A 24 7.39 18.32 13.83
C LEU A 24 7.00 17.75 12.45
N ASN A 25 5.79 18.02 12.00
CA ASN A 25 5.27 17.53 10.72
C ASN A 25 6.08 18.11 9.55
N GLU A 26 6.38 19.40 9.57
CA GLU A 26 7.23 20.07 8.58
C GLU A 26 8.63 19.44 8.56
N PHE A 27 9.26 19.27 9.72
CA PHE A 27 10.55 18.58 9.83
C PHE A 27 10.52 17.15 9.29
N MET A 28 9.49 16.38 9.62
CA MET A 28 9.31 15.00 9.12
C MET A 28 9.10 14.98 7.60
N TYR A 29 8.39 15.95 7.05
CA TYR A 29 8.16 16.08 5.62
C TYR A 29 9.48 16.33 4.87
N GLU A 30 10.26 17.29 5.33
CA GLU A 30 11.55 17.63 4.72
C GLU A 30 12.60 16.53 4.88
N SER A 31 12.70 15.94 6.08
CA SER A 31 13.82 15.06 6.43
C SER A 31 13.56 13.59 6.13
N VAL A 32 12.30 13.16 6.13
CA VAL A 32 11.91 11.74 6.02
C VAL A 32 11.12 11.49 4.74
N TYR A 33 9.96 12.14 4.57
CA TYR A 33 9.06 11.84 3.45
C TYR A 33 9.59 12.30 2.08
N LEU A 34 10.40 13.36 2.04
CA LEU A 34 11.04 13.82 0.79
C LEU A 34 12.37 13.09 0.48
N ASN A 35 12.78 12.13 1.31
CA ASN A 35 14.05 11.42 1.10
C ASN A 35 14.11 10.75 -0.29
N PRO A 36 15.07 11.13 -1.16
CA PRO A 36 15.16 10.63 -2.53
C PRO A 36 15.29 9.09 -2.62
N ARG A 37 15.85 8.46 -1.59
CA ARG A 37 16.00 7.01 -1.53
C ARG A 37 14.65 6.30 -1.39
N ALA A 38 13.76 6.83 -0.54
CA ALA A 38 12.40 6.30 -0.38
C ALA A 38 11.57 6.50 -1.67
N LYS A 39 11.64 7.71 -2.25
CA LYS A 39 10.93 8.03 -3.50
C LYS A 39 11.32 7.17 -4.70
N LYS A 40 12.53 6.60 -4.74
CA LYS A 40 12.95 5.73 -5.85
C LYS A 40 12.20 4.40 -5.86
N GLU A 41 11.95 3.82 -4.70
CA GLU A 41 11.20 2.57 -4.58
C GLU A 41 9.69 2.82 -4.73
N GLU A 42 9.17 3.93 -4.19
CA GLU A 42 7.76 4.34 -4.40
C GLU A 42 7.39 4.43 -5.89
N LYS A 43 8.31 4.89 -6.76
CA LYS A 43 8.07 4.95 -8.21
C LYS A 43 7.78 3.59 -8.86
N LYS A 44 8.19 2.47 -8.23
CA LYS A 44 7.92 1.12 -8.74
C LYS A 44 6.55 0.60 -8.30
N VAL A 45 6.00 1.14 -7.21
CA VAL A 45 4.75 0.66 -6.60
C VAL A 45 3.58 0.69 -7.59
N PRO A 46 3.32 1.77 -8.35
CA PRO A 46 2.21 1.79 -9.30
C PRO A 46 2.27 0.66 -10.34
N GLY A 47 3.46 0.39 -10.89
CA GLY A 47 3.64 -0.67 -11.89
C GLY A 47 3.49 -2.07 -11.28
N LEU A 48 3.99 -2.28 -10.07
CA LEU A 48 3.78 -3.54 -9.33
C LEU A 48 2.29 -3.80 -9.10
N ILE A 49 1.57 -2.80 -8.58
CA ILE A 49 0.14 -2.90 -8.29
C ILE A 49 -0.67 -3.13 -9.57
N GLU A 50 -0.34 -2.43 -10.66
CA GLU A 50 -1.00 -2.63 -11.95
C GLU A 50 -0.86 -4.07 -12.46
N ILE A 51 0.34 -4.66 -12.35
CA ILE A 51 0.60 -6.03 -12.78
C ILE A 51 -0.18 -7.03 -11.91
N LEU A 52 -0.16 -6.85 -10.58
CA LEU A 52 -0.93 -7.69 -9.67
C LEU A 52 -2.43 -7.61 -9.96
N TYR A 53 -2.95 -6.40 -10.16
CA TYR A 53 -4.36 -6.16 -10.46
C TYR A 53 -4.79 -6.87 -11.74
N ARG A 54 -4.06 -6.66 -12.84
CA ARG A 54 -4.35 -7.34 -14.12
C ARG A 54 -4.29 -8.86 -14.01
N TYR A 55 -3.38 -9.39 -13.20
CA TYR A 55 -3.26 -10.83 -12.97
C TYR A 55 -4.47 -11.37 -12.19
N LEU A 56 -4.86 -10.71 -11.10
CA LEU A 56 -5.92 -11.15 -10.17
C LEU A 56 -7.34 -10.92 -10.69
N CYS A 57 -7.54 -10.00 -11.63
CA CYS A 57 -8.84 -9.85 -12.32
C CYS A 57 -9.20 -11.07 -13.18
N GLN A 58 -8.26 -11.99 -13.42
CA GLN A 58 -8.54 -13.24 -14.14
C GLN A 58 -9.12 -14.29 -13.19
N PRO A 59 -10.25 -14.94 -13.52
CA PRO A 59 -10.93 -15.87 -12.62
C PRO A 59 -10.06 -16.99 -12.04
N ASP A 60 -9.14 -17.53 -12.85
CA ASP A 60 -8.28 -18.66 -12.46
C ASP A 60 -7.16 -18.27 -11.48
N HIS A 61 -6.90 -16.98 -11.33
CA HIS A 61 -5.83 -16.45 -10.49
C HIS A 61 -6.35 -15.85 -9.19
N LEU A 62 -7.66 -15.58 -9.11
CA LEU A 62 -8.27 -15.03 -7.92
C LEU A 62 -8.33 -16.11 -6.82
N PRO A 63 -7.86 -15.81 -5.59
CA PRO A 63 -7.98 -16.71 -4.46
C PRO A 63 -9.42 -17.17 -4.19
N GLU A 64 -9.56 -18.38 -3.65
CA GLU A 64 -10.87 -18.99 -3.43
C GLU A 64 -11.77 -18.21 -2.47
N ASP A 65 -11.18 -17.63 -1.44
CA ASP A 65 -11.84 -16.79 -0.43
C ASP A 65 -12.39 -15.48 -1.00
N MET A 66 -11.87 -15.01 -2.13
CA MET A 66 -12.37 -13.81 -2.81
C MET A 66 -13.47 -14.10 -3.83
N ARG A 67 -13.81 -15.37 -4.10
CA ARG A 67 -14.82 -15.75 -5.10
C ARG A 67 -16.23 -15.28 -4.76
N LEU A 68 -16.58 -15.20 -3.47
CA LEU A 68 -17.87 -14.67 -3.05
C LEU A 68 -18.00 -13.19 -3.42
N ILE A 69 -17.00 -12.38 -3.08
CA ILE A 69 -16.93 -10.97 -3.44
C ILE A 69 -16.94 -10.82 -4.97
N ALA A 70 -16.21 -11.67 -5.70
CA ALA A 70 -16.22 -11.62 -7.15
C ALA A 70 -17.59 -11.95 -7.76
N ALA A 71 -18.37 -12.84 -7.14
CA ALA A 71 -19.72 -13.16 -7.59
C ALA A 71 -20.73 -12.03 -7.30
N GLU A 72 -20.56 -11.34 -6.17
CA GLU A 72 -21.46 -10.26 -5.74
C GLU A 72 -21.12 -8.90 -6.37
N GLU A 73 -19.83 -8.58 -6.47
CA GLU A 73 -19.32 -7.24 -6.81
C GLU A 73 -18.39 -7.23 -8.04
N GLY A 74 -18.03 -8.40 -8.57
CA GLY A 74 -17.17 -8.54 -9.74
C GLY A 74 -15.69 -8.75 -9.43
N TYR A 75 -14.97 -9.33 -10.39
CA TYR A 75 -13.53 -9.64 -10.26
C TYR A 75 -12.65 -8.42 -10.03
N GLU A 76 -13.03 -7.26 -10.61
CA GLU A 76 -12.28 -6.01 -10.41
C GLU A 76 -12.30 -5.55 -8.95
N ARG A 77 -13.44 -5.66 -8.28
CA ARG A 77 -13.59 -5.31 -6.86
C ARG A 77 -12.84 -6.31 -5.99
N ALA A 78 -13.06 -7.60 -6.21
CA ALA A 78 -12.40 -8.66 -5.46
C ALA A 78 -10.87 -8.59 -5.58
N ALA A 79 -10.33 -8.29 -6.77
CA ALA A 79 -8.89 -8.09 -6.95
C ALA A 79 -8.37 -6.85 -6.21
N CYS A 80 -9.12 -5.75 -6.22
CA CYS A 80 -8.76 -4.53 -5.49
C CYS A 80 -8.69 -4.80 -3.98
N ASP A 81 -9.69 -5.47 -3.43
CA ASP A 81 -9.79 -5.74 -1.99
C ASP A 81 -8.71 -6.73 -1.56
N TYR A 82 -8.43 -7.74 -2.39
CA TYR A 82 -7.36 -8.68 -2.12
C TYR A 82 -5.99 -7.99 -2.11
N ILE A 83 -5.70 -7.09 -3.06
CA ILE A 83 -4.46 -6.31 -3.10
C ILE A 83 -4.35 -5.37 -1.90
N ALA A 84 -5.43 -4.69 -1.53
CA ALA A 84 -5.46 -3.78 -0.38
C ALA A 84 -5.23 -4.52 0.95
N GLY A 85 -5.59 -5.81 1.01
CA GLY A 85 -5.35 -6.69 2.16
C GLY A 85 -3.93 -7.29 2.21
N MET A 86 -3.09 -7.08 1.20
CA MET A 86 -1.73 -7.64 1.19
C MET A 86 -0.80 -6.88 2.12
N THR A 87 0.17 -7.60 2.68
CA THR A 87 1.40 -6.97 3.19
C THR A 87 2.34 -6.67 2.04
N ASP A 88 3.19 -5.64 2.18
CA ASP A 88 4.21 -5.29 1.18
C ASP A 88 5.07 -6.50 0.77
N HIS A 89 5.48 -7.31 1.76
CA HIS A 89 6.27 -8.51 1.51
C HIS A 89 5.54 -9.52 0.62
N PHE A 90 4.26 -9.76 0.91
CA PHE A 90 3.45 -10.69 0.12
C PHE A 90 3.24 -10.18 -1.31
N ALA A 91 2.95 -8.89 -1.48
CA ALA A 91 2.77 -8.28 -2.79
C ALA A 91 4.03 -8.42 -3.67
N VAL A 92 5.22 -8.16 -3.10
CA VAL A 92 6.51 -8.34 -3.79
C VAL A 92 6.79 -9.80 -4.13
N GLN A 93 6.48 -10.73 -3.22
CA GLN A 93 6.68 -12.16 -3.46
C GLN A 93 5.76 -12.69 -4.57
N LEU A 94 4.49 -12.31 -4.55
CA LEU A 94 3.52 -12.68 -5.58
C LEU A 94 3.93 -12.09 -6.94
N PHE A 95 4.28 -10.81 -6.98
CA PHE A 95 4.81 -10.16 -8.18
C PHE A 95 6.02 -10.91 -8.75
N SER A 96 6.98 -11.24 -7.89
CA SER A 96 8.19 -11.97 -8.30
C SER A 96 7.87 -13.35 -8.87
N THR A 97 6.89 -14.05 -8.28
CA THR A 97 6.45 -15.38 -8.73
C THR A 97 5.79 -15.34 -10.11
N ILE A 98 5.02 -14.27 -10.38
CA ILE A 98 4.30 -14.09 -11.64
C ILE A 98 5.23 -13.61 -12.76
N PHE A 99 6.13 -12.67 -12.45
CA PHE A 99 6.89 -11.92 -13.46
C PHE A 99 8.33 -12.43 -13.68
N ILE A 100 8.98 -13.02 -12.68
CA ILE A 100 10.36 -13.49 -12.79
C ILE A 100 10.36 -14.98 -13.18
N PRO A 101 10.88 -15.35 -14.36
CA PRO A 101 11.01 -16.74 -14.75
C PRO A 101 11.86 -17.51 -13.74
N ARG A 102 11.40 -18.68 -13.30
CA ARG A 102 12.09 -19.50 -12.28
C ARG A 102 13.55 -19.86 -12.66
N SER A 103 13.87 -19.87 -13.95
CA SER A 103 15.23 -20.09 -14.48
C SER A 103 16.23 -18.99 -14.10
N TRP A 104 15.77 -17.79 -13.71
CA TRP A 104 16.64 -16.65 -13.40
C TRP A 104 16.97 -16.53 -11.90
N ASN A 105 16.31 -17.31 -11.04
CA ASN A 105 16.59 -17.33 -9.59
C ASN A 105 17.90 -18.05 -9.21
N MET A 106 18.64 -18.66 -10.16
CA MET A 106 19.89 -19.38 -9.87
C MET A 106 21.13 -18.50 -9.68
N ASN A 107 21.09 -17.19 -9.94
CA ASN A 107 22.29 -16.34 -9.94
C ASN A 107 22.40 -15.33 -8.78
N TYR A 108 21.48 -15.33 -7.81
CA TYR A 108 21.53 -14.39 -6.67
C TYR A 108 21.84 -15.04 -5.31
N MET A 109 22.33 -16.29 -5.30
CA MET A 109 22.81 -16.96 -4.08
C MET A 109 24.29 -17.33 -4.17
N VAL A 110 25.16 -16.34 -4.41
CA VAL A 110 26.59 -16.40 -4.09
C VAL A 110 27.03 -15.09 -3.45
#